data_AF-A0AAU7LR70-F1
#
_entry.id   AF-A0AAU7LR70-F1
#
_cell.length_a   1.000
_cell.length_b   1.000
_cell.length_c   1.000
_cell.angle_alpha   90.00
_cell.angle_beta   90.00
_cell.angle_gamma   90.00
#
_symmetry.space_group_name_H-M   'P 1'
#
loop_
_entity.id
_entity.type
_entity.pdbx_description
1 polymer ?
#
loop_
_entity_poly.entity_id
_entity_poly.type
_entity_poly.pdbx_seq_one_letter_code
_entity_poly.pdbx_strand_id
1 'polypeptide(L)'
;MTCSTPPSRHFHSLALALLAVLSGNALAAKAEDASEQVAQKAREELVCKQNVDKFEHAIDFVRETQGSTWTSAFKEKKLPAAVEKDLLKKDGYCGLSRYLKDKKLI
;
A
#
# COMPACT_ATOMS: atom_id res chain seq x y z
N MET A 1 55.94 40.65 -43.00
CA MET A 1 54.99 39.75 -43.68
C MET A 1 54.15 39.06 -42.62
N THR A 2 52.93 39.54 -42.43
CA THR A 2 51.96 39.03 -41.45
C THR A 2 50.93 38.16 -42.16
N CYS A 3 50.73 36.93 -41.71
CA CYS A 3 49.58 36.12 -42.11
C CYS A 3 48.76 35.78 -40.86
N SER A 4 47.61 36.44 -40.72
CA SER A 4 46.56 36.15 -39.75
C SER A 4 45.70 34.97 -40.21
N THR A 5 45.44 34.02 -39.32
CA THR A 5 44.43 32.97 -39.47
C THR A 5 43.08 33.42 -38.85
N PRO A 6 41.92 33.09 -39.46
CA PRO A 6 40.60 33.35 -38.87
C PRO A 6 40.10 32.18 -38.00
N PRO A 7 39.33 32.41 -36.91
CA PRO A 7 38.69 31.35 -36.16
C PRO A 7 37.31 30.95 -36.75
N SER A 8 37.15 29.64 -36.92
CA SER A 8 35.95 28.94 -37.41
C SER A 8 34.77 29.05 -36.42
N ARG A 9 33.67 29.66 -36.88
CA ARG A 9 32.45 29.97 -36.10
C ARG A 9 31.41 28.84 -36.13
N HIS A 10 31.83 27.57 -36.09
CA HIS A 10 30.91 26.42 -36.22
C HIS A 10 30.61 25.67 -34.91
N PHE A 11 31.31 25.97 -33.81
CA PHE A 11 31.14 25.23 -32.55
C PHE A 11 29.97 25.70 -31.67
N HIS A 12 29.36 26.86 -31.95
CA HIS A 12 28.28 27.39 -31.11
C HIS A 12 26.89 26.84 -31.44
N SER A 13 26.65 26.34 -32.66
CA SER A 13 25.30 25.88 -33.06
C SER A 13 24.93 24.50 -32.51
N LEU A 14 25.90 23.64 -32.19
CA LEU A 14 25.63 22.30 -31.65
C LEU A 14 25.31 22.32 -30.14
N ALA A 15 25.80 23.31 -29.40
CA ALA A 15 25.59 23.40 -27.95
C ALA A 15 24.16 23.84 -27.58
N LEU A 16 23.49 24.66 -28.41
CA LEU A 16 22.12 25.11 -28.13
C LEU A 16 21.05 24.06 -28.43
N ALA A 17 21.32 23.07 -29.28
CA ALA A 17 20.34 22.04 -29.61
C ALA A 17 20.20 20.97 -28.51
N LEU A 18 21.24 20.71 -27.71
CA LEU A 18 21.18 19.73 -26.62
C LEU A 18 20.44 20.24 -25.37
N LEU A 19 20.39 21.55 -25.15
CA LEU A 19 19.74 22.16 -23.97
C LEU A 19 18.21 22.25 -24.08
N ALA A 20 17.64 22.18 -25.30
CA ALA A 20 16.19 22.27 -25.51
C ALA A 20 15.43 20.94 -25.28
N VAL A 21 16.14 19.81 -25.17
CA VAL A 21 15.52 18.48 -25.02
C VAL A 21 15.29 18.10 -23.55
N LEU A 22 15.93 18.77 -22.57
CA LEU A 22 15.84 18.41 -21.15
C LEU A 22 14.70 19.09 -20.36
N SER A 23 14.00 20.07 -20.92
CA SER A 23 13.01 20.88 -20.18
C SER A 23 11.55 20.45 -20.36
N GLY A 24 11.26 19.36 -21.10
CA GLY A 24 9.90 19.00 -21.53
C GLY A 24 9.06 18.14 -20.57
N ASN A 25 9.62 17.48 -19.56
CA ASN A 25 8.93 16.36 -18.88
C ASN A 25 8.50 16.64 -17.43
N ALA A 26 8.42 17.89 -16.98
CA ALA A 26 8.06 18.19 -15.59
C ALA A 26 6.55 18.02 -15.26
N LEU A 27 5.67 17.76 -16.24
CA LEU A 27 4.22 17.79 -16.03
C LEU A 27 3.52 16.42 -15.92
N ALA A 28 4.24 15.29 -16.05
CA ALA A 28 3.64 13.94 -16.02
C ALA A 28 3.72 13.23 -14.64
N ALA A 29 4.51 13.73 -13.70
CA ALA A 29 4.86 13.00 -12.47
C ALA A 29 3.75 12.88 -11.40
N LYS A 30 2.59 13.53 -11.55
CA LYS A 30 1.52 13.50 -10.54
C LYS A 30 0.44 12.43 -10.74
N ALA A 31 0.37 11.79 -11.91
CA ALA A 31 -0.66 10.79 -12.20
C ALA A 31 -0.23 9.35 -11.84
N GLU A 32 1.06 9.04 -11.90
CA GLU A 32 1.59 7.69 -11.62
C GLU A 32 1.55 7.35 -10.12
N ASP A 33 1.79 8.34 -9.25
CA ASP A 33 1.82 8.19 -7.80
C ASP A 33 0.45 7.79 -7.20
N ALA A 34 -0.65 8.31 -7.74
CA ALA A 34 -1.99 7.97 -7.27
C ALA A 34 -2.38 6.51 -7.59
N SER A 35 -1.95 5.98 -8.73
CA SER A 35 -2.23 4.60 -9.14
C SER A 35 -1.45 3.59 -8.29
N GLU A 36 -0.17 3.87 -8.05
CA GLU A 36 0.71 3.08 -7.17
C GLU A 36 0.16 3.04 -5.73
N GLN A 37 -0.26 4.18 -5.19
CA GLN A 37 -0.83 4.27 -3.83
C GLN A 37 -2.13 3.47 -3.67
N VAL A 38 -3.02 3.50 -4.66
CA VAL A 38 -4.26 2.70 -4.63
C VAL A 38 -3.94 1.21 -4.67
N ALA A 39 -3.01 0.80 -5.55
CA ALA A 39 -2.57 -0.59 -5.62
C ALA A 39 -1.91 -1.05 -4.31
N GLN A 40 -1.12 -0.19 -3.68
CA GLN A 40 -0.49 -0.49 -2.39
C GLN A 40 -1.52 -0.67 -1.27
N LYS A 41 -2.50 0.23 -1.17
CA LYS A 41 -3.59 0.11 -0.19
C LYS A 41 -4.40 -1.18 -0.40
N ALA A 42 -4.66 -1.56 -1.65
CA ALA A 42 -5.35 -2.81 -1.96
C ALA A 42 -4.55 -4.05 -1.53
N ARG A 43 -3.23 -4.04 -1.73
CA ARG A 43 -2.34 -5.11 -1.24
C ARG A 43 -2.32 -5.19 0.29
N GLU A 44 -2.28 -4.04 0.96
CA GLU A 44 -2.34 -4.00 2.43
C GLU A 44 -3.66 -4.58 2.96
N GLU A 45 -4.80 -4.16 2.39
CA GLU A 45 -6.12 -4.68 2.78
C GLU A 45 -6.22 -6.20 2.58
N LEU A 46 -5.62 -6.74 1.50
CA LEU A 46 -5.55 -8.18 1.27
C LEU A 46 -4.78 -8.91 2.38
N VAL A 47 -3.63 -8.37 2.82
CA VAL A 47 -2.86 -8.96 3.93
C VAL A 47 -3.66 -8.91 5.23
N CYS A 48 -4.35 -7.81 5.50
CA CYS A 48 -5.21 -7.68 6.66
C CYS A 48 -6.35 -8.70 6.65
N LYS A 49 -7.00 -8.87 5.50
CA LYS A 49 -8.05 -9.88 5.31
C LYS A 49 -7.53 -11.29 5.53
N GLN A 50 -6.37 -11.65 4.96
CA GLN A 50 -5.75 -12.96 5.18
C GLN A 50 -5.47 -13.25 6.67
N ASN A 51 -5.10 -12.24 7.43
CA ASN A 51 -4.89 -12.40 8.86
C ASN A 51 -6.21 -12.65 9.62
N VAL A 52 -7.29 -11.96 9.25
CA VAL A 52 -8.64 -12.22 9.79
C VAL A 52 -9.11 -13.63 9.39
N ASP A 53 -8.88 -14.05 8.15
CA ASP A 53 -9.24 -15.39 7.66
C ASP A 53 -8.53 -16.50 8.46
N LYS A 54 -7.29 -16.29 8.92
CA LYS A 54 -6.57 -17.24 9.80
C LYS A 54 -7.25 -17.37 11.17
N PHE A 55 -7.69 -16.24 11.73
CA PHE A 55 -8.43 -16.25 12.99
C PHE A 55 -9.75 -17.01 12.87
N GLU A 56 -10.54 -16.73 11.83
CA GLU A 56 -11.83 -17.40 11.62
C GLU A 56 -11.64 -18.91 11.38
N HIS A 57 -10.62 -19.34 10.63
CA HIS A 57 -10.29 -20.78 10.52
C HIS A 57 -9.94 -21.41 11.87
N ALA A 58 -9.19 -20.72 12.73
CA ALA A 58 -8.85 -21.22 14.06
C ALA A 58 -10.11 -21.34 14.95
N ILE A 59 -11.04 -20.38 14.83
CA ILE A 59 -12.33 -20.40 15.52
C ILE A 59 -13.20 -21.56 15.02
N ASP A 60 -13.23 -21.82 13.71
CA ASP A 60 -13.97 -22.94 13.14
C ASP A 60 -13.43 -24.29 13.65
N PHE A 61 -12.11 -24.47 13.68
CA PHE A 61 -11.48 -25.65 14.29
C PHE A 61 -11.84 -25.81 15.77
N VAL A 62 -11.84 -24.70 16.52
CA VAL A 62 -12.24 -24.70 17.92
C VAL A 62 -13.73 -25.03 18.08
N ARG A 63 -14.59 -24.59 17.18
CA ARG A 63 -16.01 -24.95 17.16
C ARG A 63 -16.22 -26.44 16.94
N GLU A 64 -15.44 -27.04 16.06
CA GLU A 64 -15.49 -28.48 15.78
C GLU A 64 -15.00 -29.31 16.98
N THR A 65 -13.98 -28.83 17.70
CA THR A 65 -13.34 -29.59 18.79
C THR A 65 -13.94 -29.33 20.18
N GLN A 66 -14.33 -28.09 20.49
CA GLN A 66 -14.84 -27.66 21.79
C GLN A 66 -16.34 -27.32 21.79
N GLY A 67 -16.96 -27.31 20.60
CA GLY A 67 -18.38 -27.06 20.44
C GLY A 67 -18.77 -25.58 20.33
N SER A 68 -20.01 -25.37 19.91
CA SER A 68 -20.58 -24.05 19.61
C SER A 68 -20.67 -23.13 20.84
N THR A 69 -21.04 -23.67 22.00
CA THR A 69 -21.20 -22.89 23.25
C THR A 69 -19.87 -22.29 23.71
N TRP A 70 -18.81 -23.09 23.73
CA TRP A 70 -17.49 -22.61 24.11
C TRP A 70 -17.00 -21.54 23.15
N THR A 71 -17.15 -21.79 21.85
CA THR A 71 -16.70 -20.87 20.79
C THR A 71 -17.41 -19.53 20.86
N SER A 72 -18.73 -19.55 21.06
CA SER A 72 -19.53 -18.33 21.20
C SER A 72 -19.11 -17.52 22.43
N ALA A 73 -18.88 -18.19 23.57
CA ALA A 73 -18.41 -17.53 24.78
C ALA A 73 -16.97 -16.98 24.62
N PHE A 74 -16.11 -17.69 23.90
CA PHE A 74 -14.76 -17.23 23.59
C PHE A 74 -14.78 -16.00 22.69
N LYS A 75 -15.53 -16.03 21.58
CA LYS A 75 -15.68 -14.88 20.67
C LYS A 75 -16.24 -13.69 21.46
N GLU A 76 -17.34 -13.85 22.20
CA GLU A 76 -17.93 -12.75 22.95
C GLU A 76 -16.95 -12.13 23.98
N LYS A 77 -16.11 -12.96 24.62
CA LYS A 77 -15.12 -12.48 25.59
C LYS A 77 -13.90 -11.80 24.93
N LYS A 78 -13.48 -12.25 23.75
CA LYS A 78 -12.19 -11.85 23.13
C LYS A 78 -12.34 -10.89 21.96
N LEU A 79 -13.43 -11.02 21.21
CA LEU A 79 -13.83 -10.21 20.08
C LEU A 79 -15.36 -10.08 20.10
N PRO A 80 -15.94 -9.22 20.95
CA PRO A 80 -17.38 -9.03 21.01
C PRO A 80 -17.92 -8.58 19.64
N ALA A 81 -19.08 -9.09 19.22
CA ALA A 81 -19.63 -8.82 17.90
C ALA A 81 -19.82 -7.31 17.62
N ALA A 82 -20.14 -6.53 18.65
CA ALA A 82 -20.25 -5.07 18.55
C ALA A 82 -18.91 -4.40 18.21
N VAL A 83 -17.81 -4.88 18.81
CA VAL A 83 -16.45 -4.36 18.55
C VAL A 83 -16.00 -4.76 17.15
N GLU A 84 -16.22 -6.02 16.75
CA GLU A 84 -15.91 -6.49 15.39
C GLU A 84 -16.60 -5.63 14.33
N LYS A 85 -17.92 -5.40 14.48
CA LYS A 85 -18.70 -4.57 13.56
C LYS A 85 -18.20 -3.13 13.50
N ASP A 86 -17.85 -2.56 14.65
CA ASP A 86 -17.37 -1.18 14.74
C ASP A 86 -15.99 -1.02 14.08
N LEU A 87 -15.07 -1.97 14.30
CA LEU A 87 -13.76 -2.00 13.67
C LEU A 87 -13.86 -2.14 12.15
N LEU A 88 -14.67 -3.09 11.67
CA LEU A 88 -14.89 -3.28 10.23
C LEU A 88 -15.50 -2.03 9.58
N LYS A 89 -16.40 -1.33 10.27
CA LYS A 89 -17.03 -0.11 9.76
C LYS A 89 -16.07 1.08 9.70
N LYS A 90 -15.23 1.26 10.72
CA LYS A 90 -14.34 2.42 10.85
C LYS A 90 -13.04 2.24 10.07
N ASP A 91 -12.42 1.08 10.22
CA ASP A 91 -11.03 0.83 9.85
C ASP A 91 -10.86 -0.38 8.90
N GLY A 92 -11.96 -1.01 8.48
CA GLY A 92 -11.94 -2.16 7.58
C GLY A 92 -11.27 -3.40 8.18
N TYR A 93 -10.76 -4.28 7.31
CA TYR A 93 -10.09 -5.51 7.76
C TYR A 93 -8.77 -5.19 8.46
N CYS A 94 -8.10 -4.08 8.14
CA CYS A 94 -6.85 -3.70 8.79
C CYS A 94 -7.04 -3.26 10.25
N GLY A 95 -8.13 -2.56 10.58
CA GLY A 95 -8.47 -2.28 11.98
C GLY A 95 -8.73 -3.53 12.78
N LEU A 96 -9.51 -4.46 12.21
CA LEU A 96 -9.78 -5.75 12.84
C LEU A 96 -8.50 -6.58 13.01
N SER A 97 -7.67 -6.68 11.97
CA SER A 97 -6.39 -7.41 12.04
C SER A 97 -5.46 -6.84 13.11
N ARG A 98 -5.40 -5.50 13.27
CA ARG A 98 -4.63 -4.86 14.33
C ARG A 98 -5.15 -5.25 15.71
N TYR A 99 -6.47 -5.15 15.93
CA TYR A 99 -7.10 -5.57 17.18
C TYR A 99 -6.78 -7.03 17.52
N LEU A 100 -6.87 -7.93 16.53
CA LEU A 100 -6.56 -9.35 16.73
C LEU A 100 -5.09 -9.57 17.13
N LYS A 101 -4.13 -8.84 16.53
CA LYS A 101 -2.71 -8.86 16.92
C LYS A 101 -2.51 -8.35 18.35
N ASP A 102 -3.14 -7.24 18.70
CA ASP A 102 -3.04 -6.64 20.05
C ASP A 102 -3.61 -7.59 21.12
N LYS A 103 -4.64 -8.35 20.78
CA LYS A 103 -5.23 -9.39 21.63
C LYS A 103 -4.51 -10.73 21.58
N LYS A 104 -3.44 -10.85 20.77
CA LYS A 104 -2.67 -12.09 20.53
C LYS A 104 -3.55 -13.25 20.07
N LEU A 105 -4.50 -12.95 19.20
CA LEU A 105 -5.41 -13.91 18.59
C LEU A 105 -4.93 -14.38 17.21
N ILE A 106 -3.92 -13.70 16.66
CA ILE A 106 -3.17 -14.01 15.43
C ILE A 106 -1.71 -13.60 15.59
#